data_AF-A0A2E0Q0W4-F1
#
_entry.id   AF-A0A2E0Q0W4-F1
#
_cell.length_a   1.000
_cell.length_b   1.000
_cell.length_c   1.000
_cell.angle_alpha   90.00
_cell.angle_beta   90.00
_cell.angle_gamma   90.00
#
_symmetry.space_group_name_H-M   'P 1'
#
loop_
_entity.id
_entity.type
_entity.pdbx_description
1 polymer ?
#
loop_
_entity_poly.entity_id
_entity_poly.type
_entity_poly.pdbx_seq_one_letter_code
_entity_poly.pdbx_strand_id
1 'polypeptide(L)'
;MSVNPKNAGVIVIGNEILSGRTQDLNVAYIGKKLEELGIVLSEVIIIPDLEVEIIDKVRMYSKKYDYVFTTGGIGPTHDDITTASIAKAFDVNVVRSKDAVDRMQKFYKHDQLTEARLKMADIPEGAILINNFVSGAPAFKVENVFVLAGVPEIMRSMFDSLVEHLVSGPPILTASVCTNLTESKLAVGMSDIQKKTQEVSIGSYPFFKHGHLGVNIVLRSTKKDLLFKQHKLVEELVKSLEGKILEIQTPIK
;
A
#
# COMPACT_ATOMS: atom_id res chain seq x y z
N MET A 1 -18.89 11.76 -13.17
CA MET A 1 -17.53 11.50 -12.66
C MET A 1 -17.44 10.00 -12.40
N SER A 2 -16.42 9.33 -12.93
CA SER A 2 -16.30 7.86 -12.92
C SER A 2 -16.48 7.28 -11.52
N VAL A 3 -17.35 6.27 -11.41
CA VAL A 3 -17.84 5.64 -10.15
C VAL A 3 -16.82 4.62 -9.60
N ASN A 4 -15.67 4.45 -10.24
CA ASN A 4 -14.65 3.50 -9.81
C ASN A 4 -13.67 4.15 -8.81
N PRO A 5 -13.34 3.46 -7.70
CA PRO A 5 -12.34 3.94 -6.77
C PRO A 5 -10.99 4.09 -7.49
N LYS A 6 -10.23 5.10 -7.09
CA LYS A 6 -8.84 5.28 -7.54
C LYS A 6 -8.03 4.04 -7.18
N ASN A 7 -7.08 3.68 -8.02
CA ASN A 7 -6.23 2.51 -7.79
C ASN A 7 -4.77 2.89 -7.55
N ALA A 8 -4.04 1.98 -6.91
CA ALA A 8 -2.62 2.16 -6.65
C ALA A 8 -1.83 0.88 -6.90
N GLY A 9 -0.55 1.04 -7.26
CA GLY A 9 0.45 -0.01 -7.27
C GLY A 9 1.60 0.31 -6.33
N VAL A 10 2.21 -0.72 -5.72
CA VAL A 10 3.42 -0.57 -4.89
C VAL A 10 4.57 -1.35 -5.51
N ILE A 11 5.74 -0.72 -5.58
CA ILE A 11 7.01 -1.33 -6.00
C ILE A 11 7.97 -1.28 -4.80
N VAL A 12 8.18 -2.44 -4.19
CA VAL A 12 9.18 -2.59 -3.13
C VAL A 12 10.53 -2.86 -3.78
N ILE A 13 11.53 -2.03 -3.48
CA ILE A 13 12.88 -2.12 -4.05
C ILE A 13 13.82 -2.52 -2.92
N GLY A 14 14.40 -3.72 -3.02
CA GLY A 14 15.33 -4.20 -2.00
C GLY A 14 15.65 -5.70 -2.09
N ASN A 15 16.93 -6.02 -2.30
CA ASN A 15 17.43 -7.40 -2.35
C ASN A 15 17.22 -8.17 -1.03
N GLU A 16 17.21 -7.49 0.11
CA GLU A 16 16.96 -8.07 1.43
C GLU A 16 15.51 -8.55 1.60
N ILE A 17 14.56 -7.92 0.89
CA ILE A 17 13.17 -8.37 0.86
C ILE A 17 13.05 -9.61 -0.03
N LEU A 18 13.67 -9.59 -1.21
CA LEU A 18 13.69 -10.73 -2.13
C LEU A 18 14.34 -11.98 -1.53
N SER A 19 15.42 -11.80 -0.77
CA SER A 19 16.11 -12.90 -0.08
C SER A 19 15.37 -13.41 1.16
N GLY A 20 14.30 -12.74 1.59
CA GLY A 20 13.56 -13.05 2.81
C GLY A 20 14.31 -12.73 4.10
N ARG A 21 15.46 -12.05 4.02
CA ARG A 21 16.24 -11.62 5.19
C ARG A 21 15.46 -10.62 6.04
N THR A 22 14.69 -9.75 5.39
CA THR A 22 13.85 -8.74 6.02
C THR A 22 12.41 -8.96 5.57
N GLN A 23 11.49 -9.02 6.52
CA GLN A 23 10.07 -9.01 6.21
C GLN A 23 9.63 -7.58 5.87
N ASP A 24 8.96 -7.39 4.73
CA ASP A 24 8.36 -6.09 4.42
C ASP A 24 7.19 -5.79 5.36
N LEU A 25 7.23 -4.62 5.99
CA LEU A 25 6.16 -4.08 6.83
C LEU A 25 5.51 -2.84 6.20
N ASN A 26 6.03 -2.37 5.06
CA ASN A 26 5.62 -1.12 4.45
C ASN A 26 4.31 -1.30 3.67
N VAL A 27 4.19 -2.38 2.90
CA VAL A 27 3.01 -2.70 2.09
C VAL A 27 1.76 -2.80 2.96
N ALA A 28 1.86 -3.45 4.13
CA ALA A 28 0.73 -3.59 5.05
C ALA A 28 0.23 -2.23 5.55
N TYR A 29 1.14 -1.30 5.86
CA TYR A 29 0.79 0.05 6.30
C TYR A 29 0.19 0.87 5.16
N ILE A 30 0.84 0.88 3.99
CA ILE A 30 0.35 1.58 2.79
C ILE A 30 -1.05 1.09 2.41
N GLY A 31 -1.25 -0.22 2.33
CA GLY A 31 -2.55 -0.82 2.00
C GLY A 31 -3.67 -0.36 2.94
N LYS A 32 -3.43 -0.41 4.26
CA LYS A 32 -4.40 0.06 5.25
C LYS A 32 -4.73 1.55 5.08
N LYS A 33 -3.71 2.39 4.89
CA LYS A 33 -3.93 3.84 4.69
C LYS A 33 -4.68 4.14 3.39
N LEU A 34 -4.39 3.43 2.31
CA LEU A 34 -5.13 3.58 1.05
C LEU A 34 -6.59 3.15 1.20
N GLU A 35 -6.88 2.09 1.96
CA GLU A 35 -8.26 1.70 2.27
C GLU A 35 -9.03 2.79 3.04
N GLU A 36 -8.38 3.41 4.04
CA GLU A 36 -8.92 4.57 4.78
C GLU A 36 -9.24 5.75 3.84
N LEU A 37 -8.47 5.88 2.75
CA LEU A 37 -8.63 6.94 1.73
C LEU A 37 -9.54 6.54 0.56
N GLY A 38 -10.11 5.34 0.56
CA GLY A 38 -10.96 4.88 -0.55
C GLY A 38 -10.19 4.52 -1.83
N ILE A 39 -8.88 4.27 -1.72
CA ILE A 39 -7.99 3.92 -2.84
C ILE A 39 -7.69 2.42 -2.79
N VAL A 40 -7.86 1.73 -3.93
CA VAL A 40 -7.64 0.28 -4.03
C VAL A 40 -6.18 -0.01 -4.36
N LEU A 41 -5.43 -0.56 -3.39
CA LEU A 41 -4.14 -1.17 -3.67
C LEU A 41 -4.36 -2.43 -4.53
N SER A 42 -3.98 -2.36 -5.80
CA SER A 42 -4.32 -3.36 -6.81
C SER A 42 -3.20 -4.36 -7.07
N GLU A 43 -1.94 -3.95 -6.95
CA GLU A 43 -0.80 -4.83 -7.21
C GLU A 43 0.41 -4.37 -6.39
N VAL A 44 1.18 -5.34 -5.93
CA VAL A 44 2.46 -5.13 -5.25
C VAL A 44 3.48 -6.03 -5.92
N ILE A 45 4.62 -5.47 -6.28
CA ILE A 45 5.80 -6.24 -6.70
C ILE A 45 6.98 -5.93 -5.80
N ILE A 46 7.87 -6.90 -5.68
CA ILE A 46 9.17 -6.75 -5.04
C ILE A 46 10.21 -6.97 -6.14
N ILE A 47 11.15 -6.03 -6.28
CA ILE A 47 12.17 -6.04 -7.33
C ILE A 47 13.57 -5.82 -6.74
N PRO A 48 14.63 -6.27 -7.44
CA PRO A 48 16.00 -6.06 -6.97
C PRO A 48 16.43 -4.61 -7.16
N ASP A 49 17.51 -4.23 -6.48
CA ASP A 49 18.21 -2.95 -6.66
C ASP A 49 18.98 -2.92 -8.00
N LEU A 50 18.25 -3.02 -9.12
CA LEU A 50 18.77 -2.95 -10.48
C LEU A 50 18.10 -1.82 -11.24
N GLU A 51 18.90 -0.90 -11.76
CA GLU A 51 18.43 0.32 -12.42
C GLU A 51 17.41 0.04 -13.55
N VAL A 52 17.70 -0.94 -14.42
CA VAL A 52 16.83 -1.30 -15.54
C VAL A 52 15.47 -1.80 -15.04
N GLU A 53 15.45 -2.64 -14.01
CA GLU A 53 14.20 -3.14 -13.42
C GLU A 53 13.39 -2.01 -12.78
N ILE A 54 14.04 -1.10 -12.04
CA ILE A 54 13.35 0.03 -11.43
C ILE A 54 12.73 0.92 -12.51
N ILE A 55 13.49 1.28 -13.55
CA ILE A 55 13.02 2.11 -14.66
C ILE A 55 11.81 1.48 -15.36
N ASP A 56 11.92 0.22 -15.75
CA ASP A 56 10.89 -0.46 -16.53
C ASP A 56 9.60 -0.64 -15.73
N LYS A 57 9.72 -1.03 -14.46
CA LYS A 57 8.55 -1.21 -13.58
C LYS A 57 7.89 0.10 -13.22
N VAL A 58 8.67 1.16 -12.92
CA VAL A 58 8.11 2.48 -12.64
C VAL A 58 7.35 3.01 -13.86
N ARG A 59 7.93 2.93 -15.06
CA ARG A 59 7.24 3.33 -16.31
C ARG A 59 5.96 2.54 -16.55
N MET A 60 5.99 1.24 -16.32
CA MET A 60 4.82 0.36 -16.46
C MET A 60 3.72 0.73 -15.45
N TYR A 61 4.09 0.88 -14.18
CA TYR A 61 3.15 1.16 -13.10
C TYR A 61 2.56 2.56 -13.22
N SER A 62 3.38 3.56 -13.55
CA SER A 62 2.94 4.95 -13.73
C SER A 62 1.86 5.07 -14.81
N LYS A 63 1.92 4.24 -15.86
CA LYS A 63 0.88 4.17 -16.90
C LYS A 63 -0.36 3.36 -16.49
N LYS A 64 -0.22 2.38 -15.60
CA LYS A 64 -1.27 1.41 -15.24
C LYS A 64 -2.14 1.87 -14.07
N TYR A 65 -1.59 2.66 -13.15
CA TYR A 65 -2.24 3.03 -11.89
C TYR A 65 -2.41 4.54 -11.73
N ASP A 66 -3.45 4.96 -11.01
CA ASP A 66 -3.63 6.37 -10.66
C ASP A 66 -2.52 6.87 -9.72
N TYR A 67 -2.03 6.01 -8.82
CA TYR A 67 -0.93 6.29 -7.91
C TYR A 67 0.07 5.14 -7.86
N VAL A 68 1.36 5.46 -7.77
CA VAL A 68 2.42 4.47 -7.60
C VAL A 68 3.23 4.84 -6.37
N PHE A 69 3.50 3.88 -5.51
CA PHE A 69 4.38 4.07 -4.36
C PHE A 69 5.60 3.18 -4.52
N THR A 70 6.80 3.73 -4.36
CA THR A 70 8.01 2.94 -4.22
C THR A 70 8.51 3.02 -2.78
N THR A 71 9.12 1.93 -2.30
CA THR A 71 9.81 1.90 -1.01
C THR A 71 11.22 1.35 -1.21
N GLY A 72 12.21 1.99 -0.55
CA GLY A 72 13.61 1.53 -0.56
C GLY A 72 14.51 2.22 -1.59
N GLY A 73 15.81 2.09 -1.38
CA GLY A 73 16.86 2.56 -2.29
C GLY A 73 17.06 4.08 -2.38
N ILE A 74 16.65 4.85 -1.35
CA ILE A 74 16.78 6.33 -1.30
C ILE A 74 17.67 6.84 -0.15
N GLY A 75 18.38 5.94 0.53
CA GLY A 75 19.31 6.30 1.58
C GLY A 75 20.65 6.87 1.06
N PRO A 76 21.65 6.97 1.95
CA PRO A 76 22.94 7.56 1.65
C PRO A 76 23.95 6.57 1.04
N THR A 77 23.63 5.29 0.89
CA THR A 77 24.61 4.27 0.49
C THR A 77 24.78 4.21 -1.03
N HIS A 78 25.74 3.42 -1.50
CA HIS A 78 26.11 3.35 -2.91
C HIS A 78 25.09 2.54 -3.73
N ASP A 79 24.46 1.56 -3.09
CA ASP A 79 23.37 0.72 -3.58
C ASP A 79 22.00 1.42 -3.56
N ASP A 80 21.87 2.56 -2.87
CA ASP A 80 20.69 3.43 -2.97
C ASP A 80 20.65 4.13 -4.34
N ILE A 81 20.05 3.47 -5.33
CA ILE A 81 19.97 3.90 -6.73
C ILE A 81 18.55 4.31 -7.18
N THR A 82 17.55 4.26 -6.30
CA THR A 82 16.14 4.52 -6.66
C THR A 82 15.97 5.94 -7.20
N THR A 83 16.49 6.98 -6.53
CA THR A 83 16.37 8.37 -7.00
C THR A 83 16.87 8.57 -8.43
N ALA A 84 18.07 8.06 -8.74
CA ALA A 84 18.66 8.17 -10.07
C ALA A 84 17.86 7.38 -11.12
N SER A 85 17.37 6.20 -10.74
CA SER A 85 16.53 5.36 -11.60
C SER A 85 15.17 6.02 -11.89
N ILE A 86 14.56 6.68 -10.90
CA ILE A 86 13.30 7.43 -11.09
C ILE A 86 13.52 8.61 -12.04
N ALA A 87 14.61 9.36 -11.88
CA ALA A 87 14.92 10.46 -12.79
C ALA A 87 15.05 9.98 -14.25
N LYS A 88 15.76 8.86 -14.47
CA LYS A 88 15.85 8.20 -15.79
C LYS A 88 14.50 7.69 -16.29
N ALA A 89 13.64 7.17 -15.42
CA ALA A 89 12.31 6.69 -15.81
C ALA A 89 11.42 7.79 -16.41
N PHE A 90 11.62 9.04 -15.96
CA PHE A 90 10.90 10.23 -16.42
C PHE A 90 11.73 11.13 -17.35
N ASP A 91 12.90 10.68 -17.78
CA ASP A 91 13.80 11.42 -18.69
C ASP A 91 14.16 12.84 -18.20
N VAL A 92 14.38 12.97 -16.88
CA VAL A 92 14.80 14.21 -16.21
C VAL A 92 16.17 14.05 -15.52
N ASN A 93 16.82 15.18 -15.21
CA ASN A 93 18.08 15.19 -14.48
C ASN A 93 17.87 14.92 -12.99
N VAL A 94 18.94 14.51 -12.30
CA VAL A 94 19.00 14.53 -10.83
C VAL A 94 19.62 15.86 -10.42
N VAL A 95 18.96 16.57 -9.51
CA VAL A 95 19.42 17.86 -8.96
C VAL A 95 19.42 17.82 -7.44
N ARG A 96 20.39 18.50 -6.82
CA ARG A 96 20.40 18.69 -5.37
C ARG A 96 19.42 19.78 -5.00
N SER A 97 18.34 19.41 -4.31
CA SER A 97 17.32 20.37 -3.91
C SER A 97 17.79 21.21 -2.73
N LYS A 98 17.84 22.53 -2.92
CA LYS A 98 18.16 23.47 -1.84
C LYS A 98 17.18 23.36 -0.67
N ASP A 99 15.88 23.22 -0.95
CA ASP A 99 14.87 23.06 0.10
C ASP A 99 15.07 21.73 0.88
N ALA A 100 15.39 20.64 0.19
CA ALA A 100 15.72 19.39 0.86
C ALA A 100 16.97 19.51 1.76
N VAL A 101 18.02 20.18 1.27
CA VAL A 101 19.22 20.48 2.08
C VAL A 101 18.85 21.34 3.30
N ASP A 102 18.05 22.39 3.13
CA ASP A 102 17.63 23.27 4.23
C ASP A 102 16.82 22.52 5.29
N ARG A 103 15.94 21.59 4.88
CA ARG A 103 15.20 20.70 5.80
C ARG A 103 16.14 19.78 6.57
N MET A 104 17.11 19.18 5.88
CA MET A 104 18.11 18.31 6.49
C MET A 104 19.04 19.07 7.44
N GLN A 105 19.44 20.30 7.12
CA GLN A 105 20.26 21.15 8.00
C GLN A 105 19.54 21.57 9.28
N LYS A 106 18.22 21.72 9.25
CA LYS A 106 17.41 21.97 10.46
C LYS A 106 17.31 20.73 11.36
N PHE A 107 17.46 19.54 10.78
CA PHE A 107 17.32 18.27 11.49
C PHE A 107 18.65 17.73 12.03
N TYR A 108 19.68 17.73 11.19
CA TYR A 108 21.01 17.24 11.54
C TYR A 108 21.88 18.36 12.13
N LYS A 109 22.73 18.01 13.10
CA LYS A 109 23.83 18.90 13.48
C LYS A 109 24.84 19.00 12.33
N HIS A 110 25.59 20.10 12.27
CA HIS A 110 26.53 20.36 11.17
C HIS A 110 27.53 19.22 10.92
N ASP A 111 28.04 18.59 11.97
CA ASP A 111 28.97 17.46 11.93
C ASP A 111 28.33 16.13 11.48
N GLN A 112 26.99 16.07 11.51
CA GLN A 112 26.22 14.91 11.11
C GLN A 112 25.81 14.96 9.64
N LEU A 113 25.83 16.12 8.97
CA LEU A 113 25.40 16.25 7.58
C LEU A 113 26.57 15.98 6.61
N THR A 114 26.89 14.70 6.43
CA THR A 114 27.96 14.26 5.50
C THR A 114 27.51 14.36 4.03
N GLU A 115 28.45 14.36 3.09
CA GLU A 115 28.13 14.29 1.65
C GLU A 115 27.27 13.07 1.28
N ALA A 116 27.51 11.93 1.93
CA ALA A 116 26.67 10.75 1.76
C ALA A 116 25.22 11.00 2.18
N ARG A 117 24.99 11.75 3.26
CA ARG A 117 23.63 12.17 3.66
C ARG A 117 23.06 13.24 2.75
N LEU A 118 23.88 14.18 2.26
CA LEU A 118 23.45 15.19 1.28
C LEU A 118 22.97 14.57 -0.03
N LYS A 119 23.43 13.36 -0.39
CA LYS A 119 22.84 12.57 -1.49
C LYS A 119 21.32 12.35 -1.33
N MET A 120 20.80 12.26 -0.10
CA MET A 120 19.35 12.13 0.15
C MET A 120 18.58 13.43 -0.13
N ALA A 121 19.26 14.54 -0.41
CA ALA A 121 18.67 15.78 -0.93
C ALA A 121 18.68 15.84 -2.47
N ASP A 122 19.29 14.85 -3.13
CA ASP A 122 19.22 14.69 -4.58
C ASP A 122 17.86 14.14 -4.95
N ILE A 123 17.18 14.82 -5.87
CA ILE A 123 15.85 14.46 -6.35
C ILE A 123 15.79 14.63 -7.88
N PRO A 124 14.84 13.97 -8.57
CA PRO A 124 14.55 14.28 -9.96
C PRO A 124 14.14 15.75 -10.12
N GLU A 125 14.62 16.40 -11.18
CA GLU A 125 14.25 17.77 -11.51
C GLU A 125 12.72 17.91 -11.68
N GLY A 126 12.14 18.93 -11.05
CA GLY A 126 10.69 19.15 -11.04
C GLY A 126 9.90 18.31 -10.03
N ALA A 127 10.56 17.45 -9.23
CA ALA A 127 9.90 16.68 -8.19
C ALA A 127 9.35 17.55 -7.06
N ILE A 128 8.22 17.14 -6.49
CA ILE A 128 7.60 17.76 -5.31
C ILE A 128 8.14 17.07 -4.05
N LEU A 129 8.67 17.84 -3.11
CA LEU A 129 9.16 17.31 -1.83
C LEU A 129 8.02 16.99 -0.86
N ILE A 130 8.12 15.83 -0.23
CA ILE A 130 7.20 15.35 0.80
C ILE A 130 7.94 15.35 2.14
N ASN A 131 7.29 15.92 3.16
CA ASN A 131 7.89 16.03 4.48
C ASN A 131 8.16 14.66 5.13
N ASN A 132 9.20 14.65 5.95
CA ASN A 132 9.56 13.52 6.79
C ASN A 132 10.09 14.07 8.11
N PHE A 133 9.35 13.81 9.18
CA PHE A 133 9.64 14.32 10.50
C PHE A 133 10.54 13.37 11.32
N VAL A 134 10.86 12.19 10.79
CA VAL A 134 11.66 11.17 11.48
C VAL A 134 13.14 11.25 11.14
N SER A 135 13.52 11.56 9.89
CA SER A 135 14.93 11.65 9.50
C SER A 135 15.34 12.94 8.78
N GLY A 136 14.41 13.88 8.58
CA GLY A 136 14.68 15.17 7.93
C GLY A 136 14.90 15.10 6.41
N ALA A 137 15.43 13.99 5.89
CA ALA A 137 15.53 13.74 4.45
C ALA A 137 14.12 13.51 3.86
N PRO A 138 13.69 14.31 2.86
CA PRO A 138 12.32 14.25 2.38
C PRO A 138 12.08 13.03 1.47
N ALA A 139 10.82 12.60 1.40
CA ALA A 139 10.35 11.83 0.25
C ALA A 139 10.13 12.78 -0.93
N PHE A 140 9.82 12.24 -2.10
CA PHE A 140 9.44 13.07 -3.23
C PHE A 140 8.41 12.41 -4.13
N LYS A 141 7.76 13.24 -4.95
CA LYS A 141 6.78 12.85 -5.95
C LYS A 141 7.20 13.35 -7.33
N VAL A 142 7.14 12.48 -8.34
CA VAL A 142 7.25 12.82 -9.76
C VAL A 142 6.03 12.26 -10.46
N GLU A 143 5.30 13.12 -11.19
CA GLU A 143 4.02 12.74 -11.81
C GLU A 143 3.06 12.06 -10.81
N ASN A 144 2.74 10.78 -10.98
CA ASN A 144 1.92 9.99 -10.07
C ASN A 144 2.72 9.01 -9.18
N VAL A 145 4.05 9.10 -9.19
CA VAL A 145 4.95 8.21 -8.45
C VAL A 145 5.47 8.89 -7.19
N PHE A 146 5.19 8.29 -6.04
CA PHE A 146 5.64 8.67 -4.72
C PHE A 146 6.79 7.77 -4.29
N VAL A 147 7.93 8.36 -3.96
CA VAL A 147 9.16 7.64 -3.65
C VAL A 147 9.46 7.78 -2.16
N LEU A 148 9.42 6.66 -1.44
CA LEU A 148 9.49 6.58 0.02
C LEU A 148 10.69 5.77 0.50
N ALA A 149 11.10 6.00 1.75
CA ALA A 149 12.16 5.23 2.39
C ALA A 149 11.75 3.76 2.61
N GLY A 150 12.75 2.87 2.69
CA GLY A 150 12.52 1.45 3.04
C GLY A 150 12.34 1.21 4.54
N VAL A 151 12.90 2.08 5.38
CA VAL A 151 12.80 1.97 6.85
C VAL A 151 11.36 2.27 7.30
N PRO A 152 10.68 1.34 8.00
CA PRO A 152 9.24 1.46 8.27
C PRO A 152 8.81 2.75 8.98
N GLU A 153 9.54 3.20 10.01
CA GLU A 153 9.16 4.42 10.74
C GLU A 153 9.28 5.67 9.86
N ILE A 154 10.30 5.73 9.01
CA ILE A 154 10.53 6.83 8.08
C ILE A 154 9.44 6.82 6.99
N MET A 155 9.20 5.65 6.40
CA MET A 155 8.16 5.46 5.37
C MET A 155 6.79 5.92 5.87
N ARG A 156 6.41 5.55 7.09
CA ARG A 156 5.15 5.97 7.71
C ARG A 156 5.06 7.49 7.84
N SER A 157 6.11 8.15 8.32
CA SER A 157 6.12 9.62 8.42
C SER A 157 6.01 10.30 7.05
N MET A 158 6.67 9.76 6.03
CA MET A 158 6.56 10.25 4.65
C MET A 158 5.15 10.03 4.10
N PHE A 159 4.57 8.84 4.36
CA PHE A 159 3.22 8.52 3.91
C PHE A 159 2.16 9.41 4.56
N ASP A 160 2.22 9.61 5.88
CA ASP A 160 1.27 10.49 6.56
C ASP A 160 1.35 11.93 6.03
N SER A 161 2.53 12.37 5.60
CA SER A 161 2.71 13.70 4.99
C SER A 161 2.21 13.78 3.54
N LEU A 162 2.30 12.70 2.75
CA LEU A 162 1.90 12.75 1.33
C LEU A 162 0.39 12.70 1.11
N VAL A 163 -0.40 12.39 2.14
CA VAL A 163 -1.87 12.22 2.01
C VAL A 163 -2.54 13.45 1.37
N GLU A 164 -2.00 14.66 1.60
CA GLU A 164 -2.51 15.89 0.98
C GLU A 164 -2.40 15.92 -0.55
N HIS A 165 -1.55 15.07 -1.14
CA HIS A 165 -1.38 14.93 -2.57
C HIS A 165 -2.28 13.85 -3.20
N LEU A 166 -3.09 13.17 -2.40
CA LEU A 166 -3.99 12.11 -2.86
C LEU A 166 -5.42 12.62 -2.93
N VAL A 167 -6.11 12.28 -4.02
CA VAL A 167 -7.57 12.43 -4.11
C VAL A 167 -8.21 11.27 -3.36
N SER A 168 -8.81 11.56 -2.20
CA SER A 168 -9.54 10.59 -1.40
C SER A 168 -10.95 10.35 -1.91
N GLY A 169 -11.47 9.16 -1.61
CA GLY A 169 -12.86 8.76 -1.80
C GLY A 169 -13.47 8.23 -0.50
N PRO A 170 -14.71 7.71 -0.54
CA PRO A 170 -15.29 7.03 0.61
C PRO A 170 -14.41 5.84 1.04
N PRO A 171 -14.17 5.64 2.34
CA PRO A 171 -13.30 4.57 2.82
C PRO A 171 -13.83 3.19 2.39
N ILE A 172 -12.90 2.27 2.14
CA ILE A 172 -13.23 0.87 1.88
C ILE A 172 -13.53 0.21 3.24
N LEU A 173 -14.81 -0.05 3.50
CA LEU A 173 -15.25 -0.68 4.74
C LEU A 173 -15.08 -2.20 4.64
N THR A 174 -14.74 -2.80 5.78
CA THR A 174 -14.57 -4.26 5.91
C THR A 174 -15.54 -4.81 6.96
N ALA A 175 -16.16 -5.95 6.65
CA ALA A 175 -16.96 -6.74 7.58
C ALA A 175 -16.57 -8.21 7.45
N SER A 176 -16.80 -9.00 8.50
CA SER A 176 -16.45 -10.42 8.47
C SER A 176 -17.43 -11.31 9.23
N VAL A 177 -17.49 -12.57 8.80
CA VAL A 177 -18.19 -13.67 9.47
C VAL A 177 -17.22 -14.85 9.56
N CYS A 178 -16.80 -15.17 10.77
CA CYS A 178 -15.95 -16.32 11.05
C CYS A 178 -16.83 -17.51 11.44
N THR A 179 -16.61 -18.67 10.83
CA THR A 179 -17.41 -19.88 11.06
C THR A 179 -16.55 -21.13 11.12
N ASN A 180 -17.07 -22.18 11.76
CA ASN A 180 -16.48 -23.53 11.79
C ASN A 180 -16.78 -24.35 10.52
N LEU A 181 -17.50 -23.79 9.53
CA LEU A 181 -17.72 -24.45 8.25
C LEU A 181 -16.44 -24.46 7.41
N THR A 182 -16.37 -25.40 6.47
CA THR A 182 -15.30 -25.47 5.48
C THR A 182 -15.65 -24.60 4.27
N GLU A 183 -14.62 -24.09 3.58
CA GLU A 183 -14.81 -23.30 2.37
C GLU A 183 -15.63 -24.04 1.31
N SER A 184 -15.40 -25.35 1.14
CA SER A 184 -16.14 -26.18 0.17
C SER A 184 -17.64 -26.23 0.46
N LYS A 185 -18.06 -26.22 1.74
CA LYS A 185 -19.49 -26.20 2.10
C LYS A 185 -20.14 -24.86 1.75
N LEU A 186 -19.39 -23.78 1.81
CA LEU A 186 -19.88 -22.42 1.56
C LEU A 186 -19.80 -22.00 0.09
N ALA A 187 -18.93 -22.63 -0.70
CA ALA A 187 -18.58 -22.20 -2.06
C ALA A 187 -19.77 -21.88 -2.97
N VAL A 188 -20.80 -22.74 -3.01
CA VAL A 188 -21.98 -22.54 -3.87
C VAL A 188 -22.78 -21.31 -3.41
N GLY A 189 -23.15 -21.26 -2.12
CA GLY A 189 -23.90 -20.14 -1.57
C GLY A 189 -23.15 -18.82 -1.67
N MET A 190 -21.83 -18.84 -1.41
CA MET A 190 -20.98 -17.64 -1.56
C MET A 190 -20.90 -17.16 -3.01
N SER A 191 -20.84 -18.07 -3.97
CA SER A 191 -20.86 -17.71 -5.39
C SER A 191 -22.17 -17.03 -5.79
N ASP A 192 -23.31 -17.51 -5.27
CA ASP A 192 -24.61 -16.93 -5.55
C ASP A 192 -24.79 -15.56 -4.89
N ILE A 193 -24.26 -15.38 -3.69
CA ILE A 193 -24.20 -14.09 -2.99
C ILE A 193 -23.35 -13.08 -3.80
N GLN A 194 -22.15 -13.46 -4.24
CA GLN A 194 -21.26 -12.61 -5.04
C GLN A 194 -21.88 -12.21 -6.39
N LYS A 195 -22.54 -13.15 -7.09
CA LYS A 195 -23.19 -12.89 -8.38
C LYS A 195 -24.27 -11.82 -8.30
N LYS A 196 -25.00 -11.74 -7.17
CA LYS A 196 -26.07 -10.77 -6.96
C LYS A 196 -25.57 -9.35 -6.76
N THR A 197 -24.31 -9.14 -6.35
CA THR A 197 -23.79 -7.80 -6.05
C THR A 197 -22.29 -7.72 -6.29
N GLN A 198 -21.90 -7.09 -7.40
CA GLN A 198 -20.48 -6.90 -7.74
C GLN A 198 -19.82 -5.74 -6.97
N GLU A 199 -20.60 -4.84 -6.36
CA GLU A 199 -20.09 -3.71 -5.56
C GLU A 199 -19.58 -4.13 -4.16
N VAL A 200 -19.78 -5.38 -3.76
CA VAL A 200 -19.23 -5.96 -2.54
C VAL A 200 -18.30 -7.09 -2.95
N SER A 201 -17.02 -6.94 -2.65
CA SER A 201 -16.04 -8.00 -2.83
C SER A 201 -16.15 -8.96 -1.65
N ILE A 202 -16.22 -10.26 -1.93
CA ILE A 202 -16.23 -11.29 -0.90
C ILE A 202 -15.03 -12.22 -1.08
N GLY A 203 -14.28 -12.40 0.01
CA GLY A 203 -13.14 -13.30 0.07
C GLY A 203 -13.30 -14.34 1.18
N SER A 204 -12.78 -15.54 0.93
CA SER A 204 -12.75 -16.66 1.88
C SER A 204 -11.33 -16.86 2.37
N TYR A 205 -11.13 -16.85 3.68
CA TYR A 205 -9.81 -17.04 4.31
C TYR A 205 -9.87 -18.25 5.25
N PRO A 206 -9.56 -19.46 4.75
CA PRO A 206 -9.57 -20.67 5.56
C PRO A 206 -8.48 -20.60 6.63
N PHE A 207 -8.77 -21.17 7.80
CA PHE A 207 -7.79 -21.27 8.88
C PHE A 207 -7.83 -22.62 9.56
N PHE A 208 -6.70 -22.98 10.15
CA PHE A 208 -6.54 -24.11 11.04
C PHE A 208 -5.90 -23.62 12.34
N LYS A 209 -6.68 -23.55 13.42
CA LYS A 209 -6.21 -23.10 14.74
C LYS A 209 -6.54 -24.16 15.79
N HIS A 210 -5.51 -24.66 16.47
CA HIS A 210 -5.66 -25.63 17.57
C HIS A 210 -6.51 -26.87 17.21
N GLY A 211 -6.38 -27.41 16.01
CA GLY A 211 -7.18 -28.55 15.56
C GLY A 211 -8.59 -28.21 15.05
N HIS A 212 -9.01 -26.94 15.13
CA HIS A 212 -10.28 -26.47 14.60
C HIS A 212 -10.09 -25.85 13.22
N LEU A 213 -10.82 -26.39 12.24
CA LEU A 213 -10.90 -25.86 10.89
C LEU A 213 -12.09 -24.90 10.80
N GLY A 214 -11.92 -23.84 10.03
CA GLY A 214 -12.96 -22.87 9.77
C GLY A 214 -12.58 -21.94 8.63
N VAL A 215 -13.47 -21.00 8.34
CA VAL A 215 -13.22 -19.96 7.35
C VAL A 215 -13.67 -18.62 7.89
N ASN A 216 -12.85 -17.60 7.66
CA ASN A 216 -13.22 -16.22 7.85
C ASN A 216 -13.67 -15.65 6.50
N ILE A 217 -14.96 -15.35 6.38
CA ILE A 217 -15.51 -14.71 5.19
C ILE A 217 -15.39 -13.21 5.40
N VAL A 218 -14.68 -12.53 4.49
CA VAL A 218 -14.44 -11.10 4.57
C VAL A 218 -15.16 -10.42 3.41
N LEU A 219 -15.96 -9.41 3.72
CA LEU A 219 -16.70 -8.60 2.77
C LEU A 219 -16.13 -7.18 2.78
N ARG A 220 -15.96 -6.59 1.59
CA ARG A 220 -15.37 -5.26 1.42
C ARG A 220 -16.16 -4.41 0.45
N SER A 221 -16.45 -3.16 0.81
CA SER A 221 -17.14 -2.19 -0.06
C SER A 221 -17.05 -0.76 0.47
N THR A 222 -17.17 0.23 -0.42
CA THR A 222 -17.39 1.64 -0.04
C THR A 222 -18.85 1.95 0.31
N LYS A 223 -19.78 1.00 0.06
CA LYS A 223 -21.23 1.16 0.27
C LYS A 223 -21.67 0.46 1.56
N LYS A 224 -21.76 1.20 2.67
CA LYS A 224 -22.08 0.66 4.00
C LYS A 224 -23.36 -0.17 4.05
N ASP A 225 -24.48 0.35 3.53
CA ASP A 225 -25.77 -0.32 3.63
C ASP A 225 -25.81 -1.63 2.82
N LEU A 226 -25.15 -1.63 1.66
CA LEU A 226 -25.03 -2.79 0.81
C LEU A 226 -24.14 -3.86 1.46
N LEU A 227 -23.01 -3.43 2.05
CA LEU A 227 -22.12 -4.29 2.81
C LEU A 227 -22.85 -4.94 3.99
N PHE A 228 -23.67 -4.20 4.73
CA PHE A 228 -24.46 -4.73 5.83
C PHE A 228 -25.50 -5.78 5.36
N LYS A 229 -26.19 -5.52 4.23
CA LYS A 229 -27.13 -6.48 3.64
C LYS A 229 -26.43 -7.78 3.23
N GLN A 230 -25.29 -7.67 2.55
CA GLN A 230 -24.51 -8.83 2.11
C GLN A 230 -23.94 -9.62 3.29
N HIS A 231 -23.48 -8.93 4.32
CA HIS A 231 -23.04 -9.55 5.57
C HIS A 231 -24.14 -10.37 6.22
N LYS A 232 -25.39 -9.88 6.25
CA LYS A 232 -26.55 -10.64 6.75
C LYS A 232 -26.86 -11.88 5.93
N LEU A 233 -26.76 -11.81 4.60
CA LEU A 233 -26.93 -12.98 3.73
C LEU A 233 -25.89 -14.07 4.03
N VAL A 234 -24.65 -13.68 4.34
CA VAL A 234 -23.59 -14.62 4.74
C VAL A 234 -23.92 -15.26 6.10
N GLU A 235 -24.39 -14.50 7.09
CA GLU A 235 -24.85 -15.06 8.37
C GLU A 235 -25.99 -16.08 8.18
N GLU A 236 -26.96 -15.75 7.33
CA GLU A 236 -28.10 -16.63 7.00
C GLU A 236 -27.64 -17.91 6.29
N LEU A 237 -26.71 -17.79 5.35
CA LEU A 237 -26.10 -18.93 4.66
C LEU A 237 -25.42 -19.87 5.67
N VAL A 238 -24.58 -19.34 6.56
CA VAL A 238 -23.90 -20.14 7.60
C VAL A 238 -24.92 -20.89 8.47
N LYS A 239 -25.99 -20.22 8.91
CA LYS A 239 -27.05 -20.84 9.71
C LYS A 239 -27.81 -21.92 8.94
N SER A 240 -28.11 -21.69 7.66
CA SER A 240 -28.82 -22.65 6.80
C SER A 240 -28.03 -23.93 6.55
N LEU A 241 -26.70 -23.86 6.63
CA LEU A 241 -25.78 -25.00 6.50
C LEU A 241 -25.45 -25.64 7.87
N GLU A 242 -26.22 -25.34 8.91
CA GLU A 242 -26.01 -25.81 10.29
C GLU A 242 -24.61 -25.45 10.85
N GLY A 243 -24.01 -24.39 10.32
CA GLY A 243 -22.74 -23.85 10.77
C GLY A 243 -22.87 -23.02 12.05
N LYS A 244 -21.81 -23.02 12.86
CA LYS A 244 -21.67 -22.14 14.01
C LYS A 244 -20.87 -20.90 13.59
N ILE A 245 -21.42 -19.72 13.90
CA ILE A 245 -20.67 -18.46 13.82
C ILE A 245 -19.80 -18.34 15.08
N LEU A 246 -18.51 -18.13 14.88
CA LEU A 246 -17.50 -18.02 15.93
C LEU A 246 -17.25 -16.56 16.31
N GLU A 247 -17.21 -15.68 15.31
CA GLU A 247 -16.93 -14.25 15.46
C GLU A 247 -17.62 -13.47 14.33
N ILE A 248 -18.05 -12.25 14.63
CA ILE A 248 -18.65 -11.32 13.67
C ILE A 248 -17.98 -9.97 13.82
N GLN A 249 -17.54 -9.40 12.70
CA GLN A 249 -17.19 -8.00 12.59
C GLN A 249 -18.22 -7.31 11.69
N THR A 250 -18.97 -6.36 12.24
CA THR A 250 -19.88 -5.52 11.44
C THR A 250 -19.12 -4.34 10.82
N PRO A 251 -19.68 -3.68 9.79
CA PRO A 251 -19.06 -2.47 9.24
C PRO A 251 -19.11 -1.33 10.26
N ILE A 252 -18.04 -1.17 11.03
CA ILE A 252 -17.85 -0.02 11.92
C ILE A 252 -17.12 1.07 11.13
N LYS A 253 -17.53 2.32 11.37
CA LYS A 253 -16.99 3.52 10.72
C LYS A 253 -15.49 3.63 10.86
#